data_AF-A0A6A4DBU9-F1
#
_entry.id   AF-A0A6A4DBU9-F1
#
_cell.length_a   1.000
_cell.length_b   1.000
_cell.length_c   1.000
_cell.angle_alpha   90.00
_cell.angle_beta   90.00
_cell.angle_gamma   90.00
#
_symmetry.space_group_name_H-M   'P 1'
#
loop_
_entity.id
_entity.type
_entity.pdbx_description
1 polymer ?
#
loop_
_entity_poly.entity_id
_entity_poly.type
_entity_poly.pdbx_seq_one_letter_code
_entity_poly.pdbx_strand_id
1 'polypeptide(L)'
;MQTASHWVWSFRAQVICNKCLPASCGSLPHIEPLINEYLIKYDDQKLLETACERGASQQILEFILMRTMPDWRNAAVAAARGGQLHVFQWMMERQDGRGPWRSELGACFEEAAAHGHLELLKSDVHPVLVIQR
;
A
#
# COMPACT_ATOMS: atom_id res chain seq x y z
N MET A 1 -14.64 -27.01 -0.57
CA MET A 1 -13.74 -26.08 0.16
C MET A 1 -13.66 -24.72 -0.58
N GLN A 2 -14.79 -24.05 -0.86
CA GLN A 2 -14.86 -22.77 -1.60
C GLN A 2 -15.57 -21.65 -0.84
N THR A 3 -16.14 -21.92 0.34
CA THR A 3 -16.92 -20.93 1.09
C THR A 3 -16.05 -19.99 1.91
N ALA A 4 -14.85 -20.40 2.33
CA ALA A 4 -13.97 -19.58 3.18
C ALA A 4 -13.49 -18.30 2.47
N SER A 5 -13.25 -18.35 1.16
CA SER A 5 -12.91 -17.17 0.37
C SER A 5 -14.11 -16.21 0.27
N HIS A 6 -15.34 -16.68 0.13
CA HIS A 6 -16.49 -15.77 0.01
C HIS A 6 -16.69 -14.87 1.25
N TRP A 7 -16.45 -15.40 2.46
CA TRP A 7 -16.56 -14.63 3.72
C TRP A 7 -15.43 -13.61 3.90
N VAL A 8 -14.19 -13.96 3.56
CA VAL A 8 -13.03 -13.04 3.67
C VAL A 8 -13.18 -11.85 2.72
N TRP A 9 -13.79 -12.05 1.55
CA TRP A 9 -13.97 -11.01 0.55
C TRP A 9 -15.19 -10.14 0.84
N SER A 10 -16.26 -10.73 1.39
CA SER A 10 -17.42 -9.99 1.91
C SER A 10 -17.02 -9.06 3.07
N PHE A 11 -16.18 -9.53 4.01
CA PHE A 11 -15.71 -8.70 5.12
C PHE A 11 -14.85 -7.51 4.66
N ARG A 12 -14.02 -7.71 3.62
CA ARG A 12 -13.17 -6.65 3.05
C ARG A 12 -14.00 -5.60 2.29
N ALA A 13 -15.00 -6.01 1.50
CA ALA A 13 -15.92 -5.09 0.82
C ALA A 13 -16.78 -4.27 1.81
N GLN A 14 -17.18 -4.88 2.93
CA GLN A 14 -17.94 -4.24 3.99
C GLN A 14 -17.12 -3.18 4.74
N VAL A 15 -15.82 -3.43 4.99
CA VAL A 15 -14.89 -2.43 5.55
C VAL A 15 -14.72 -1.23 4.61
N ILE A 16 -14.65 -1.48 3.30
CA ILE A 16 -14.57 -0.44 2.27
C ILE A 16 -15.83 0.42 2.28
N CYS A 17 -17.01 -0.21 2.28
CA CYS A 17 -18.28 0.50 2.31
C CYS A 17 -18.39 1.36 3.57
N ASN A 18 -18.02 0.84 4.74
CA ASN A 18 -18.06 1.59 6.00
C ASN A 18 -17.04 2.73 6.10
N LYS A 19 -15.90 2.65 5.41
CA LYS A 19 -14.87 3.71 5.42
C LYS A 19 -15.08 4.77 4.34
N CYS A 20 -15.66 4.41 3.20
CA CYS A 20 -15.79 5.30 2.04
C CYS A 20 -17.21 5.87 1.86
N LEU A 21 -18.24 5.28 2.49
CA LEU A 21 -19.61 5.77 2.44
C LEU A 21 -20.03 6.34 3.81
N PRO A 22 -20.84 7.41 3.85
CA PRO A 22 -21.26 8.04 5.10
C PRO A 22 -22.00 7.04 6.01
N ALA A 23 -21.73 7.13 7.32
CA ALA A 23 -22.20 6.24 8.38
C ALA A 23 -23.74 6.05 8.47
N SER A 24 -24.52 6.79 7.69
CA SER A 24 -25.97 6.69 7.59
C SER A 24 -26.47 5.51 6.74
N CYS A 25 -25.60 4.87 5.96
CA CYS A 25 -25.95 3.66 5.22
C CYS A 25 -25.19 2.48 5.82
N GLY A 26 -25.91 1.57 6.50
CA GLY A 26 -25.36 0.28 6.91
C GLY A 26 -24.92 -0.59 5.72
N SER A 27 -24.52 -1.84 5.98
CA SER A 27 -24.07 -2.80 4.96
C SER A 27 -24.95 -2.73 3.71
N LEU A 28 -24.32 -2.52 2.55
CA LEU A 28 -24.96 -2.42 1.24
C LEU A 28 -24.70 -3.74 0.50
N PRO A 29 -25.40 -4.83 0.86
CA PRO A 29 -25.11 -6.18 0.40
C PRO A 29 -25.26 -6.34 -1.12
N HIS A 30 -25.93 -5.40 -1.79
CA HIS A 30 -26.12 -5.39 -3.24
C HIS A 30 -24.96 -4.74 -4.00
N ILE A 31 -24.26 -3.79 -3.36
CA ILE A 31 -23.17 -3.01 -3.99
C ILE A 31 -21.82 -3.65 -3.68
N GLU A 32 -21.65 -4.22 -2.49
CA GLU A 32 -20.45 -4.96 -2.07
C GLU A 32 -19.96 -6.00 -3.12
N PRO A 33 -20.82 -6.89 -3.68
CA PRO A 33 -20.38 -7.85 -4.69
C PRO A 33 -20.01 -7.21 -6.04
N LEU A 34 -20.68 -6.14 -6.47
CA LEU A 34 -20.37 -5.43 -7.72
C LEU A 34 -19.02 -4.71 -7.64
N ILE A 35 -18.75 -4.06 -6.50
CA ILE A 35 -17.45 -3.44 -6.22
C ILE A 35 -16.38 -4.54 -6.17
N ASN A 36 -16.66 -5.66 -5.51
CA ASN A 36 -15.70 -6.75 -5.39
C ASN A 36 -15.38 -7.39 -6.76
N GLU A 37 -16.38 -7.63 -7.60
CA GLU A 37 -16.22 -8.14 -8.97
C GLU A 37 -15.39 -7.20 -9.84
N TYR A 38 -15.67 -5.89 -9.78
CA TYR A 38 -14.88 -4.89 -10.50
C TYR A 38 -13.42 -4.87 -10.03
N LEU A 39 -13.19 -4.96 -8.72
CA LEU A 39 -11.86 -4.90 -8.14
C LEU A 39 -11.05 -6.20 -8.32
N ILE A 40 -11.67 -7.38 -8.46
CA ILE A 40 -10.97 -8.66 -8.77
C ILE A 40 -10.19 -8.57 -10.10
N LYS A 41 -10.61 -7.70 -11.02
CA LYS A 41 -9.96 -7.52 -12.32
C LYS A 41 -8.57 -6.87 -12.24
N TYR A 42 -8.24 -6.20 -11.14
CA TYR A 42 -6.99 -5.49 -10.99
C TYR A 42 -5.95 -6.34 -10.26
N ASP A 43 -4.74 -6.35 -10.80
CA ASP A 43 -3.56 -6.84 -10.09
C ASP A 43 -3.24 -5.85 -8.94
N ASP A 44 -3.60 -6.22 -7.72
CA ASP A 44 -3.44 -5.38 -6.52
C ASP A 44 -1.96 -5.04 -6.27
N GLN A 45 -1.01 -5.86 -6.71
CA GLN A 45 0.43 -5.58 -6.57
C GLN A 45 0.86 -4.48 -7.53
N LYS A 46 0.45 -4.57 -8.79
CA LYS A 46 0.71 -3.53 -9.79
C LYS A 46 -0.01 -2.22 -9.49
N LEU A 47 -1.21 -2.31 -8.91
CA LEU A 47 -1.96 -1.16 -8.43
C LEU A 47 -1.20 -0.45 -7.31
N LEU A 48 -0.63 -1.21 -6.35
CA LEU A 48 0.19 -0.65 -5.30
C LEU A 48 1.44 0.05 -5.84
N GLU A 49 2.20 -0.61 -6.72
CA GLU A 49 3.39 -0.02 -7.33
C GLU A 49 3.05 1.32 -8.03
N THR A 50 1.99 1.33 -8.85
CA THR A 50 1.55 2.54 -9.54
C THR A 50 1.10 3.64 -8.57
N ALA A 51 0.41 3.26 -7.50
CA ALA A 51 -0.03 4.20 -6.47
C ALA A 51 1.17 4.81 -5.71
N CYS A 52 2.17 3.98 -5.40
CA CYS A 52 3.41 4.40 -4.75
C CYS A 52 4.22 5.34 -5.64
N GLU A 53 4.38 5.04 -6.93
CA GLU A 53 5.08 5.89 -7.89
C GLU A 53 4.40 7.25 -8.09
N ARG A 54 3.07 7.29 -8.08
CA ARG A 54 2.29 8.53 -8.25
C ARG A 54 2.08 9.32 -6.97
N GLY A 55 2.47 8.80 -5.82
CA GLY A 55 2.33 9.51 -4.55
C GLY A 55 0.92 9.48 -3.98
N ALA A 56 0.22 8.35 -4.09
CA ALA A 56 -1.13 8.19 -3.56
C ALA A 56 -1.20 8.49 -2.05
N SER A 57 -2.40 8.84 -1.58
CA SER A 57 -2.63 9.10 -0.16
C SER A 57 -2.54 7.80 0.66
N GLN A 58 -2.19 7.93 1.94
CA GLN A 58 -2.18 6.81 2.89
C GLN A 58 -3.51 6.02 2.86
N GLN A 59 -4.65 6.70 2.72
CA GLN A 59 -5.95 6.03 2.65
C GLN A 59 -6.06 5.05 1.46
N ILE A 60 -5.56 5.45 0.29
CA ILE A 60 -5.54 4.60 -0.91
C ILE A 60 -4.55 3.44 -0.71
N LEU A 61 -3.39 3.72 -0.14
CA LEU A 61 -2.38 2.68 0.11
C LEU A 61 -2.88 1.64 1.11
N GLU A 62 -3.46 2.07 2.25
CA GLU A 62 -4.08 1.15 3.22
C GLU A 62 -5.23 0.34 2.60
N PHE A 63 -6.02 0.96 1.72
CA PHE A 63 -7.08 0.27 0.99
C PHE A 63 -6.52 -0.88 0.12
N ILE A 64 -5.43 -0.64 -0.60
CA ILE A 64 -4.79 -1.67 -1.43
C ILE A 64 -4.19 -2.77 -0.53
N LEU A 65 -3.54 -2.41 0.58
CA LEU A 65 -2.96 -3.35 1.55
C LEU A 65 -3.98 -4.24 2.27
N MET A 66 -5.24 -3.82 2.38
CA MET A 66 -6.30 -4.69 2.90
C MET A 66 -6.61 -5.86 1.97
N ARG A 67 -6.28 -5.73 0.69
CA ARG A 67 -6.63 -6.70 -0.36
C ARG A 67 -5.49 -7.65 -0.66
N THR A 68 -4.24 -7.17 -0.61
CA THR A 68 -3.05 -7.93 -0.96
C THR A 68 -1.96 -7.91 0.11
N MET A 69 -1.08 -8.91 0.08
CA MET A 69 0.21 -8.84 0.75
C MET A 69 1.19 -8.22 -0.24
N PRO A 70 1.71 -7.01 0.04
CA PRO A 70 2.53 -6.29 -0.92
C PRO A 70 3.92 -6.89 -1.04
N ASP A 71 4.50 -6.78 -2.24
CA ASP A 71 5.95 -6.82 -2.40
C ASP A 71 6.50 -5.43 -2.04
N TRP A 72 6.97 -5.31 -0.81
CA TRP A 72 7.47 -4.04 -0.29
C TRP A 72 8.70 -3.53 -1.01
N ARG A 73 9.54 -4.42 -1.56
CA ARG A 73 10.70 -4.02 -2.36
C ARG A 73 10.24 -3.28 -3.61
N ASN A 74 9.31 -3.86 -4.37
CA ASN A 74 8.81 -3.20 -5.58
C ASN A 74 8.03 -1.92 -5.27
N ALA A 75 7.21 -1.92 -4.21
CA ALA A 75 6.47 -0.74 -3.80
C ALA A 75 7.41 0.42 -3.42
N ALA A 76 8.49 0.14 -2.69
CA ALA A 76 9.48 1.14 -2.31
C ALA A 76 10.31 1.62 -3.51
N VAL A 77 10.67 0.73 -4.44
CA VAL A 77 11.33 1.08 -5.71
C VAL A 77 10.43 2.01 -6.54
N ALA A 78 9.14 1.71 -6.63
CA ALA A 78 8.18 2.53 -7.34
C ALA A 78 8.04 3.93 -6.72
N ALA A 79 7.91 4.01 -5.38
CA ALA A 79 7.91 5.29 -4.67
C ALA A 79 9.21 6.09 -4.91
N ALA A 80 10.36 5.42 -4.91
CA ALA A 80 11.66 6.03 -5.16
C ALA A 80 11.81 6.57 -6.60
N ARG A 81 11.38 5.77 -7.59
CA ARG A 81 11.31 6.17 -9.00
C ARG A 81 10.46 7.42 -9.20
N GLY A 82 9.34 7.53 -8.47
CA GLY A 82 8.45 8.69 -8.50
C GLY A 82 8.86 9.85 -7.59
N GLY A 83 9.92 9.71 -6.79
CA GLY A 83 10.37 10.75 -5.85
C GLY A 83 9.40 11.01 -4.69
N GLN A 84 8.56 10.04 -4.34
CA GLN A 84 7.43 10.23 -3.42
C GLN A 84 7.87 10.06 -1.96
N LEU A 85 8.47 11.12 -1.40
CA LEU A 85 8.99 11.12 -0.03
C LEU A 85 7.92 10.80 1.02
N HIS A 86 6.70 11.32 0.88
CA HIS A 86 5.62 11.06 1.86
C HIS A 86 5.19 9.60 1.86
N VAL A 87 5.16 8.94 0.70
CA VAL A 87 4.87 7.50 0.61
C VAL A 87 6.00 6.71 1.26
N PHE A 88 7.25 7.10 1.00
CA PHE A 88 8.41 6.45 1.59
C PHE A 88 8.41 6.57 3.13
N GLN A 89 8.14 7.76 3.67
CA GLN A 89 7.96 7.96 5.11
C GLN A 89 6.83 7.11 5.68
N TRP A 90 5.67 7.11 5.02
CA TRP A 90 4.55 6.26 5.42
C TRP A 90 4.92 4.78 5.47
N MET A 91 5.73 4.27 4.52
CA MET A 91 6.21 2.88 4.52
C MET A 91 7.13 2.57 5.71
N MET A 92 8.00 3.51 6.06
CA MET A 92 9.00 3.34 7.12
C MET A 92 8.40 3.52 8.53
N GLU A 93 7.35 4.33 8.66
CA GLU A 93 6.68 4.63 9.94
C GLU A 93 5.61 3.59 10.33
N ARG A 94 5.41 2.55 9.52
CA ARG A 94 4.42 1.50 9.80
C ARG A 94 4.75 0.74 11.07
N GLN A 95 3.80 0.71 12.00
CA GLN A 95 3.93 0.00 13.29
C GLN A 95 3.46 -1.45 13.25
N ASP A 96 2.73 -1.85 12.19
CA ASP A 96 2.20 -3.20 12.04
C ASP A 96 3.24 -4.25 11.64
N GLY A 97 4.51 -3.84 11.54
CA GLY A 97 5.62 -4.71 11.18
C GLY A 97 5.66 -5.09 9.71
N ARG A 98 4.85 -4.42 8.88
CA ARG A 98 4.88 -4.54 7.44
C ARG A 98 5.64 -3.34 6.90
N GLY A 99 6.49 -3.55 5.91
CA GLY A 99 7.31 -2.51 5.30
C GLY A 99 8.49 -3.11 4.56
N PRO A 100 9.20 -2.31 3.75
CA PRO A 100 10.42 -2.76 3.11
C PRO A 100 11.51 -2.99 4.14
N TRP A 101 12.21 -4.13 4.03
CA TRP A 101 13.37 -4.41 4.87
C TRP A 101 14.53 -3.52 4.45
N ARG A 102 15.43 -3.19 5.39
CA ARG A 102 16.61 -2.37 5.07
C ARG A 102 17.47 -2.95 3.94
N SER A 103 17.57 -4.28 3.86
CA SER A 103 18.26 -4.97 2.78
C SER A 103 17.63 -4.77 1.40
N GLU A 104 16.34 -4.42 1.35
CA GLU A 104 15.57 -4.21 0.13
C GLU A 104 15.63 -2.75 -0.36
N LEU A 105 16.02 -1.81 0.52
CA LEU A 105 16.10 -0.38 0.20
C LEU A 105 17.25 -0.01 -0.74
N GLY A 106 18.26 -0.87 -0.90
CA GLY A 106 19.40 -0.61 -1.80
C GLY A 106 18.93 -0.30 -3.24
N ALA A 107 18.04 -1.13 -3.78
CA ALA A 107 17.45 -0.93 -5.10
C ALA A 107 16.61 0.36 -5.19
N CYS A 108 15.97 0.77 -4.08
CA CYS A 108 15.19 2.00 -4.02
C CYS A 108 16.09 3.23 -4.13
N PHE A 109 17.22 3.24 -3.42
CA PHE A 109 18.18 4.34 -3.44
C PHE A 109 18.89 4.47 -4.78
N GLU A 110 19.24 3.36 -5.42
CA GLU A 110 19.78 3.35 -6.79
C GLU A 110 18.78 3.99 -7.78
N GLU A 111 17.52 3.59 -7.70
CA GLU A 111 16.46 4.13 -8.57
C GLU A 111 16.15 5.61 -8.29
N ALA A 112 16.09 6.02 -7.02
CA ALA A 112 15.95 7.43 -6.64
C ALA A 112 17.10 8.27 -7.19
N ALA A 113 18.35 7.78 -7.08
CA ALA A 113 19.53 8.48 -7.61
C ALA A 113 19.50 8.57 -9.14
N ALA A 114 19.12 7.48 -9.82
CA ALA A 114 19.00 7.45 -11.28
C ALA A 114 17.96 8.45 -11.80
N HIS A 115 16.91 8.74 -11.02
CA HIS A 115 15.85 9.69 -11.37
C HIS A 115 16.06 11.09 -10.74
N GLY A 116 17.15 11.32 -10.02
CA GLY A 116 17.49 12.62 -9.41
C GLY A 116 16.72 12.97 -8.14
N HIS A 117 16.03 12.00 -7.53
CA HIS A 117 15.24 12.17 -6.31
C HIS A 117 16.08 12.00 -5.04
N LEU A 118 17.11 12.84 -4.91
CA LEU A 118 18.11 12.75 -3.83
C LEU A 118 17.55 13.07 -2.42
N GLU A 119 16.34 13.64 -2.34
CA GLU A 119 15.69 13.93 -1.07
C GLU A 119 15.32 12.66 -0.29
N LEU A 120 15.10 11.52 -0.96
CA LEU A 120 14.91 10.22 -0.32
C LEU A 120 16.17 9.73 0.41
N LEU A 121 17.36 10.03 -0.15
CA LEU A 121 18.66 9.65 0.41
C LEU A 121 19.04 10.51 1.62
N LYS A 122 18.60 11.77 1.63
CA LYS A 122 18.84 12.72 2.71
C LYS A 122 17.85 12.60 3.85
N SER A 123 16.70 11.95 3.63
CA SER A 123 15.66 11.90 4.65
C SER A 123 16.25 11.33 5.95
N ASP A 124 16.01 12.02 7.06
CA ASP A 124 16.46 11.70 8.43
C ASP A 124 15.90 10.37 8.97
N VAL A 125 15.42 9.49 8.08
CA VAL A 125 15.25 8.07 8.34
C VAL A 125 16.64 7.42 8.46
N HIS A 126 17.53 8.05 9.22
CA HIS A 126 18.77 7.47 9.71
C HIS A 126 18.42 6.39 10.74
N PRO A 127 19.14 5.26 10.74
CA PRO A 127 18.72 3.96 11.27
C PRO A 127 18.84 3.81 12.80
N VAL A 128 18.59 4.88 13.57
CA VAL A 128 18.83 4.86 15.03
C VAL A 128 17.58 4.48 15.82
N LEU A 129 16.37 4.59 15.25
CA LEU A 129 15.14 4.13 15.89
C LEU A 129 14.50 2.89 15.24
N VAL A 130 15.07 2.39 14.15
CA VAL A 130 14.67 1.11 13.52
C VAL A 130 15.56 -0.01 14.07
N ILE A 131 15.59 -0.17 15.40
CA ILE A 131 16.27 -1.30 16.02
C ILE A 131 15.31 -2.49 15.92
N GLN A 132 15.64 -3.41 15.00
CA GLN A 132 14.98 -4.69 14.74
C GLN A 132 13.61 -4.64 14.06
N ARG A 133 13.61 -4.36 12.75
CA ARG A 133 12.71 -4.98 11.78
C ARG A 133 13.21 -4.75 10.37
#